data_AF-A0A9P3YR60-F1
#
_entry.id   AF-A0A9P3YR60-F1
#
_cell.length_a   1.000
_cell.length_b   1.000
_cell.length_c   1.000
_cell.angle_alpha   90.00
_cell.angle_beta   90.00
_cell.angle_gamma   90.00
#
_symmetry.space_group_name_H-M   'P 1'
#
loop_
_entity.id
_entity.type
_entity.pdbx_description
1 polymer ?
#
loop_
_entity_poly.entity_id
_entity_poly.type
_entity_poly.pdbx_seq_one_letter_code
_entity_poly.pdbx_strand_id
1 'polypeptide(L)'
;MSITLETAQAHANDPAVCCCRFEAGTIIAPENLEDPAIFADLEDSGLLTIPENGLTIGQVLGAKLKETLDALSPMTTDNVEGYKAGEAKEEVVEETVEEAAPVSEAAVVPVSAGVAGETVKIHIGEGKNISLEIPLSVAGQAGVAAPVANVAAPVASAAAEVAPKVEEKKLLRSLTKKHFKIDKVEFADETKIEGTTLYIRNAEEICKEANETQELVVDMKLEIITPDKYETYSEAVLDIQPIATKEEGELGSGITRVIDGAVMVLTGTDEDGVQIGEFGSSEGELNTTIMWGRPGAADKGEIFIKGQVTIKAGTNMERPGPLAAHRAFDYVTQEIREALKKVDNSLVVDEEVIEQYRREGKKKVVVIKEIMGQGAMHDNLILPVEPVGTLGAQPNVDLGNMPVVLSPLEVLDGGIHALTCIGPASKEMSRHYWREPLVIRAMEDEEIDLVGVVFVGSPQVNAEKFYVSKRLGMLVEAMEVDGAVVTTEGFGNNHIDFASHIEQIGMRGIPVVGVSFSAVQGALVVGNKYMTHMVDNNKSKQGIENEILSNNTLAPEDAVRIMAMLKNAIEGVEVKAPERKWNPNVKLNNIEAIEKVTGEKIVLEENEQSLPMSKKRREIYEKDEN
;
A
#
# COMPACT_ATOMS: atom_id res chain seq x y z
N MET A 1 -6.39 5.31 23.93
CA MET A 1 -7.09 4.00 23.88
C MET A 1 -6.61 3.19 25.06
N SER A 2 -7.47 2.42 25.74
CA SER A 2 -7.00 1.69 26.91
C SER A 2 -6.12 0.49 26.55
N ILE A 3 -5.15 0.17 27.40
CA ILE A 3 -4.16 -0.89 27.14
C ILE A 3 -4.63 -2.28 27.58
N THR A 4 -4.08 -3.32 26.94
CA THR A 4 -4.32 -4.72 27.33
C THR A 4 -3.47 -5.10 28.56
N LEU A 5 -3.78 -6.24 29.19
CA LEU A 5 -2.97 -6.76 30.29
C LEU A 5 -1.52 -7.06 29.86
N GLU A 6 -1.31 -7.59 28.65
CA GLU A 6 0.02 -7.89 28.11
C GLU A 6 0.82 -6.60 27.91
N THR A 7 0.19 -5.57 27.34
CA THR A 7 0.78 -4.24 27.19
C THR A 7 1.13 -3.61 28.54
N ALA A 8 0.22 -3.68 29.52
CA ALA A 8 0.46 -3.14 30.86
C ALA A 8 1.63 -3.83 31.59
N GLN A 9 1.90 -5.11 31.28
CA GLN A 9 3.06 -5.82 31.81
C GLN A 9 4.35 -5.41 31.11
N ALA A 10 4.33 -5.27 29.77
CA ALA A 10 5.48 -4.82 29.00
C ALA A 10 5.92 -3.39 29.39
N HIS A 11 4.94 -2.53 29.71
CA HIS A 11 5.13 -1.12 30.05
C HIS A 11 5.02 -0.85 31.56
N ALA A 12 5.32 -1.84 32.41
CA ALA A 12 5.13 -1.72 33.86
C ALA A 12 5.94 -0.57 34.50
N ASN A 13 7.04 -0.14 33.87
CA ASN A 13 7.88 0.95 34.36
C ASN A 13 7.53 2.31 33.76
N ASP A 14 6.62 2.36 32.79
CA ASP A 14 6.21 3.62 32.18
C ASP A 14 5.17 4.35 33.02
N PRO A 15 5.02 5.67 32.85
CA PRO A 15 4.07 6.47 33.63
C PRO A 15 2.62 5.95 33.53
N ALA A 16 1.86 6.10 34.61
CA ALA A 16 0.44 5.77 34.62
C ALA A 16 -0.39 7.03 34.30
N VAL A 17 -1.14 6.99 33.21
CA VAL A 17 -2.00 8.09 32.75
C VAL A 17 -3.40 7.56 32.47
N CYS A 18 -4.44 8.31 32.82
CA CYS A 18 -5.83 7.93 32.56
C CYS A 18 -6.15 7.99 31.06
N CYS A 19 -6.64 6.89 30.47
CA CYS A 19 -7.09 6.89 29.06
C CYS A 19 -8.41 7.63 28.84
N CYS A 20 -9.24 7.74 29.88
CA CYS A 20 -10.57 8.34 29.89
C CYS A 20 -10.81 8.97 31.25
N ARG A 21 -11.94 9.65 31.42
CA ARG A 21 -12.38 10.09 32.75
C ARG A 21 -12.79 8.90 33.61
N PHE A 22 -12.27 8.83 34.83
CA PHE A 22 -12.63 7.83 35.83
C PHE A 22 -13.00 8.47 37.15
N GLU A 23 -14.08 8.00 37.75
CA GLU A 23 -14.59 8.54 39.01
C GLU A 23 -13.78 8.08 40.23
N ALA A 24 -13.77 8.91 41.27
CA ALA A 24 -13.15 8.60 42.54
C ALA A 24 -13.58 7.20 43.05
N GLY A 25 -12.62 6.41 43.50
CA GLY A 25 -12.82 5.06 44.00
C GLY A 25 -12.73 3.94 42.96
N THR A 26 -12.49 4.27 41.69
CA THR A 26 -12.19 3.28 40.65
C THR A 26 -10.95 2.45 41.01
N ILE A 27 -11.03 1.13 40.87
CA ILE A 27 -9.88 0.23 40.98
C ILE A 27 -9.19 0.17 39.63
N ILE A 28 -7.90 0.50 39.62
CA ILE A 28 -7.13 0.69 38.39
C ILE A 28 -6.79 -0.67 37.78
N ALA A 29 -7.26 -0.86 36.55
CA ALA A 29 -7.00 -2.00 35.68
C ALA A 29 -6.39 -1.52 34.35
N PRO A 30 -5.86 -2.42 33.50
CA PRO A 30 -5.28 -2.04 32.19
C PRO A 30 -6.23 -1.19 31.33
N GLU A 31 -7.53 -1.47 31.40
CA GLU A 31 -8.57 -0.72 30.68
C GLU A 31 -8.73 0.75 31.13
N ASN A 32 -8.08 1.16 32.22
CA ASN A 32 -8.09 2.54 32.72
C ASN A 32 -6.84 3.34 32.32
N LEU A 33 -5.82 2.66 31.76
CA LEU A 33 -4.52 3.23 31.49
C LEU A 33 -4.36 3.53 30.01
N GLU A 34 -3.80 4.71 29.72
CA GLU A 34 -3.45 5.13 28.36
C GLU A 34 -2.15 4.45 27.91
N ASP A 35 -1.97 4.32 26.60
CA ASP A 35 -0.81 3.70 26.00
C ASP A 35 0.46 4.58 26.15
N PRO A 36 1.51 4.13 26.85
CA PRO A 36 2.72 4.91 26.99
C PRO A 36 3.42 5.23 25.68
N ALA A 37 3.17 4.44 24.63
CA ALA A 37 3.73 4.67 23.31
C ALA A 37 3.36 6.06 22.74
N ILE A 38 2.24 6.66 23.17
CA ILE A 38 1.79 7.98 22.69
C ILE A 38 2.19 9.15 23.60
N PHE A 39 2.76 8.90 24.79
CA PHE A 39 2.98 9.97 25.77
C PHE A 39 3.94 11.03 25.28
N ALA A 40 5.03 10.63 24.64
CA ALA A 40 6.02 11.57 24.17
C ALA A 40 5.43 12.52 23.09
N ASP A 41 4.47 12.04 22.27
CA ASP A 41 3.76 12.88 21.29
C ASP A 41 2.73 13.80 21.97
N LEU A 42 2.09 13.32 23.04
CA LEU A 42 1.21 14.14 23.87
C LEU A 42 1.99 15.22 24.65
N GLU A 43 3.20 14.94 25.09
CA GLU A 43 4.10 15.92 25.71
C GLU A 43 4.59 16.94 24.67
N ASP A 44 5.01 16.49 23.48
CA ASP A 44 5.44 17.37 22.39
C ASP A 44 4.30 18.30 21.91
N SER A 45 3.05 17.84 21.94
CA SER A 45 1.86 18.65 21.62
C SER A 45 1.36 19.52 22.79
N GLY A 46 1.95 19.35 23.98
CA GLY A 46 1.55 20.06 25.20
C GLY A 46 0.21 19.61 25.79
N LEU A 47 -0.31 18.45 25.35
CA LEU A 47 -1.54 17.83 25.87
C LEU A 47 -1.31 17.01 27.13
N LEU A 48 -0.07 16.56 27.37
CA LEU A 48 0.32 15.81 28.56
C LEU A 48 1.54 16.47 29.20
N THR A 49 1.63 16.40 30.52
CA THR A 49 2.82 16.76 31.28
C THR A 49 2.93 15.76 32.42
N ILE A 50 4.00 14.98 32.44
CA ILE A 50 4.20 13.95 33.46
C ILE A 50 4.98 14.56 34.63
N PRO A 51 4.36 14.70 35.82
CA PRO A 51 5.01 15.33 36.96
C PRO A 51 6.02 14.37 37.62
N GLU A 52 6.99 14.93 38.36
CA GLU A 52 8.02 14.15 39.07
C GLU A 52 7.44 13.14 40.08
N ASN A 53 6.26 13.42 40.63
CA ASN A 53 5.53 12.51 41.54
C ASN A 53 4.59 11.52 40.81
N GLY A 54 4.76 11.36 39.50
CA GLY A 54 4.05 10.39 38.68
C GLY A 54 4.35 8.96 39.10
N LEU A 55 3.30 8.14 39.18
CA LEU A 55 3.40 6.70 39.42
C LEU A 55 3.52 5.96 38.09
N THR A 56 4.08 4.76 38.13
CA THR A 56 4.18 3.87 36.97
C THR A 56 3.00 2.91 36.88
N ILE A 57 2.76 2.35 35.69
CA ILE A 57 1.70 1.35 35.44
C ILE A 57 1.80 0.19 36.44
N GLY A 58 2.99 -0.35 36.67
CA GLY A 58 3.20 -1.47 37.58
C GLY A 58 2.87 -1.14 39.04
N GLN A 59 3.05 0.12 39.44
CA GLN A 59 2.73 0.61 40.79
C GLN A 59 1.23 0.79 41.00
N VAL A 60 0.49 1.25 39.98
CA VAL A 60 -0.94 1.58 40.12
C VAL A 60 -1.88 0.41 39.85
N LEU A 61 -1.46 -0.66 39.18
CA LEU A 61 -2.34 -1.80 38.90
C LEU A 61 -2.87 -2.45 40.19
N GLY A 62 -4.20 -2.41 40.36
CA GLY A 62 -4.91 -2.86 41.56
C GLY A 62 -5.04 -1.81 42.67
N ALA A 63 -4.45 -0.63 42.49
CA ALA A 63 -4.61 0.52 43.37
C ALA A 63 -5.93 1.25 43.08
N LYS A 64 -6.26 2.26 43.89
CA LYS A 64 -7.56 2.94 43.86
C LYS A 64 -7.39 4.45 43.70
N LEU A 65 -8.21 5.05 42.83
CA LEU A 65 -8.25 6.51 42.68
C LEU A 65 -8.89 7.17 43.92
N LYS A 66 -8.24 8.19 44.47
CA LYS A 66 -8.75 9.00 45.59
C LYS A 66 -9.74 10.06 45.13
N GLU A 67 -9.57 10.56 43.91
CA GLU A 67 -10.39 11.59 43.29
C GLU A 67 -10.74 11.23 41.84
N THR A 68 -11.69 11.96 41.27
CA THR A 68 -12.07 11.80 39.87
C THR A 68 -10.99 12.43 38.98
N LEU A 69 -10.46 11.66 38.04
CA LEU A 69 -9.44 12.11 37.08
C LEU A 69 -10.06 12.16 35.68
N ASP A 70 -9.80 13.23 34.94
CA ASP A 70 -10.19 13.35 33.54
C ASP A 70 -9.18 12.61 32.62
N ALA A 71 -9.54 12.44 31.35
CA ALA A 71 -8.65 11.82 30.36
C ALA A 71 -7.30 12.56 30.28
N LEU A 72 -6.22 11.83 30.02
CA LEU A 72 -4.84 12.32 29.96
C LEU A 72 -4.30 12.92 31.26
N SER A 73 -4.94 12.61 32.40
CA SER A 73 -4.42 12.99 33.72
C SER A 73 -3.39 11.96 34.21
N PRO A 74 -2.17 12.37 34.59
CA PRO A 74 -1.21 11.49 35.25
C PRO A 74 -1.71 11.02 36.62
N MET A 75 -1.48 9.75 36.92
CA MET A 75 -1.68 9.17 38.23
C MET A 75 -0.44 9.42 39.09
N THR A 76 -0.63 10.00 40.26
CA THR A 76 0.45 10.45 41.15
C THR A 76 0.25 9.89 42.56
N THR A 77 1.26 10.05 43.40
CA THR A 77 1.18 9.69 44.82
C THR A 77 0.03 10.40 45.56
N ASP A 78 -0.39 11.56 45.05
CA ASP A 78 -1.41 12.40 45.69
C ASP A 78 -2.81 11.90 45.38
N ASN A 79 -3.06 11.47 44.14
CA ASN A 79 -4.38 11.09 43.64
C ASN A 79 -4.65 9.57 43.62
N VAL A 80 -3.66 8.72 43.91
CA VAL A 80 -3.83 7.26 44.06
C VAL A 80 -3.57 6.80 45.50
N GLU A 81 -4.40 5.86 45.99
CA GLU A 81 -4.18 5.12 47.24
C GLU A 81 -3.95 3.62 46.97
N GLY A 82 -3.13 2.97 47.80
CA GLY A 82 -2.88 1.54 47.70
C GLY A 82 -1.95 1.12 46.55
N TYR A 83 -1.20 2.06 45.95
CA TYR A 83 -0.17 1.75 44.96
C TYR A 83 1.01 1.01 45.60
N LYS A 84 1.71 0.19 44.80
CA LYS A 84 2.89 -0.55 45.25
C LYS A 84 4.06 0.42 45.38
N ALA A 85 4.72 0.44 46.53
CA ALA A 85 5.96 1.20 46.68
C ALA A 85 7.09 0.49 45.92
N GLY A 86 7.70 1.17 44.95
CA GLY A 86 8.87 0.71 44.20
C GLY A 86 9.79 1.89 43.91
N GLU A 87 11.09 1.72 44.17
CA GLU A 87 12.11 2.78 44.20
C GLU A 87 12.23 3.56 42.89
N ALA A 88 12.14 4.88 42.98
CA ALA A 88 12.56 5.80 41.93
C ALA A 88 14.09 5.70 41.77
N LYS A 89 14.58 5.42 40.56
CA LYS A 89 16.01 5.53 40.24
C LYS A 89 16.26 6.88 39.56
N GLU A 90 16.91 7.80 40.28
CA GLU A 90 17.70 8.88 39.71
C GLU A 90 19.14 8.40 39.45
N GLU A 91 19.65 8.83 38.29
CA GLU A 91 21.01 8.94 37.73
C GLU A 91 22.22 8.10 38.22
N VAL A 92 22.83 7.45 37.22
CA VAL A 92 24.28 7.31 36.90
C VAL A 92 25.27 7.27 38.07
N VAL A 93 25.82 6.07 38.31
CA VAL A 93 27.18 5.90 38.82
C VAL A 93 27.91 4.91 37.90
N GLU A 94 29.01 5.37 37.31
CA GLU A 94 30.04 4.51 36.71
C GLU A 94 30.54 3.52 37.77
N GLU A 95 30.34 2.22 37.56
CA GLU A 95 31.17 1.19 38.19
C GLU A 95 31.64 0.20 37.13
N THR A 96 32.90 0.40 36.74
CA THR A 96 33.95 -0.60 36.56
C THR A 96 33.50 -2.05 36.40
N VAL A 97 33.72 -2.55 35.18
CA VAL A 97 33.76 -3.98 34.86
C VAL A 97 34.90 -4.62 35.63
N GLU A 98 34.58 -5.37 36.70
CA GLU A 98 35.43 -6.43 37.23
C GLU A 98 34.93 -7.80 36.75
N GLU A 99 35.92 -8.57 36.34
CA GLU A 99 35.89 -9.79 35.56
C GLU A 99 35.31 -10.98 36.37
N ALA A 100 34.25 -11.62 35.86
CA ALA A 100 33.79 -12.91 36.35
C ALA A 100 34.13 -14.02 35.34
N ALA A 101 35.10 -14.85 35.73
CA ALA A 101 35.51 -16.08 35.06
C ALA A 101 34.37 -17.14 35.02
N PRO A 102 34.45 -18.12 34.10
CA PRO A 102 33.28 -18.80 33.55
C PRO A 102 32.73 -19.89 34.47
N VAL A 103 31.41 -20.05 34.49
CA VAL A 103 30.77 -21.23 35.08
C VAL A 103 30.65 -22.31 34.01
N SER A 104 31.19 -23.45 34.37
CA SER A 104 31.40 -24.69 33.61
C SER A 104 30.18 -25.26 32.90
N GLU A 105 30.42 -25.76 31.67
CA GLU A 105 29.61 -26.74 30.96
C GLU A 105 29.25 -27.93 31.85
N ALA A 106 27.95 -28.20 32.01
CA ALA A 106 27.48 -29.46 32.54
C ALA A 106 27.33 -30.47 31.40
N ALA A 107 28.09 -31.55 31.51
CA ALA A 107 28.19 -32.64 30.55
C ALA A 107 26.84 -33.33 30.24
N VAL A 108 26.65 -33.64 28.96
CA VAL A 108 25.62 -34.54 28.45
C VAL A 108 25.88 -35.96 28.98
N VAL A 109 24.93 -36.51 29.73
CA VAL A 109 24.93 -37.92 30.17
C VAL A 109 24.13 -38.74 29.15
N PRO A 110 24.62 -39.89 28.65
CA PRO A 110 23.90 -40.68 27.66
C PRO A 110 22.69 -41.38 28.29
N VAL A 111 21.54 -41.31 27.61
CA VAL A 111 20.36 -42.10 27.98
C VAL A 111 20.59 -43.55 27.55
N SER A 112 20.77 -44.44 28.54
CA SER A 112 20.74 -45.88 28.36
C SER A 112 19.29 -46.37 28.23
N ALA A 113 18.95 -47.00 27.11
CA ALA A 113 17.69 -47.71 26.94
C ALA A 113 17.72 -49.03 27.75
N GLY A 114 16.94 -49.11 28.83
CA GLY A 114 16.64 -50.33 29.55
C GLY A 114 15.24 -50.81 29.23
N VAL A 115 15.12 -51.97 28.56
CA VAL A 115 13.84 -52.66 28.31
C VAL A 115 13.48 -53.48 29.54
N ALA A 116 12.40 -53.11 30.23
CA ALA A 116 11.68 -53.99 31.16
C ALA A 116 10.24 -53.48 31.40
N GLY A 117 9.24 -54.21 30.89
CA GLY A 117 7.87 -54.21 31.43
C GLY A 117 6.82 -53.28 30.79
N GLU A 118 6.18 -53.75 29.71
CA GLU A 118 4.77 -53.59 29.27
C GLU A 118 4.00 -52.25 29.35
N THR A 119 4.59 -51.09 29.68
CA THR A 119 3.92 -49.78 29.55
C THR A 119 4.90 -48.68 29.17
N VAL A 120 4.54 -47.85 28.19
CA VAL A 120 5.29 -46.63 27.83
C VAL A 120 4.69 -45.45 28.59
N LYS A 121 5.54 -44.72 29.34
CA LYS A 121 5.18 -43.51 30.09
C LYS A 121 5.86 -42.30 29.47
N ILE A 122 5.06 -41.31 29.06
CA ILE A 122 5.55 -40.05 28.48
C ILE A 122 5.14 -38.91 29.43
N HIS A 123 6.10 -38.06 29.80
CA HIS A 123 5.90 -36.90 30.67
C HIS A 123 6.37 -35.62 29.96
N ILE A 124 5.51 -34.60 29.91
CA ILE A 124 5.77 -33.33 29.22
C ILE A 124 5.58 -32.19 30.24
N GLY A 125 6.64 -31.40 30.47
CA GLY A 125 6.76 -30.47 31.60
C GLY A 125 6.21 -29.06 31.38
N GLU A 126 5.99 -28.60 30.15
CA GLU A 126 5.45 -27.26 29.89
C GLU A 126 4.05 -27.34 29.29
N GLY A 127 3.06 -26.92 30.09
CA GLY A 127 1.64 -26.94 29.72
C GLY A 127 0.79 -27.94 30.51
N LYS A 128 0.74 -27.75 31.84
CA LYS A 128 -0.18 -28.39 32.80
C LYS A 128 -0.11 -29.93 32.90
N ASN A 129 1.03 -30.45 33.39
CA ASN A 129 1.20 -31.77 34.03
C ASN A 129 0.33 -32.91 33.46
N ILE A 130 0.61 -33.33 32.21
CA ILE A 130 -0.04 -34.48 31.59
C ILE A 130 0.89 -35.69 31.69
N SER A 131 0.37 -36.80 32.20
CA SER A 131 1.06 -38.10 32.21
C SER A 131 0.25 -39.10 31.39
N LEU A 132 0.83 -39.62 30.31
CA LEU A 132 0.20 -40.60 29.43
C LEU A 132 0.76 -42.00 29.73
N GLU A 133 -0.13 -42.94 30.08
CA GLU A 133 0.17 -44.37 30.18
C GLU A 133 -0.51 -45.11 29.01
N ILE A 134 0.28 -45.71 28.12
CA ILE A 134 -0.25 -46.48 26.98
C ILE A 134 0.08 -47.97 27.17
N PRO A 135 -0.92 -48.84 27.41
CA PRO A 135 -0.75 -50.29 27.35
C PRO A 135 -0.76 -50.78 25.90
N LEU A 136 0.26 -51.55 25.52
CA LEU A 136 0.52 -51.99 24.14
C LEU A 136 -0.44 -53.07 23.58
N SER A 137 -1.51 -53.43 24.29
CA SER A 137 -2.41 -54.52 23.89
C SER A 137 -3.52 -54.15 22.90
N VAL A 138 -3.57 -52.93 22.36
CA VAL A 138 -4.64 -52.48 21.44
C VAL A 138 -4.18 -52.28 19.99
N ALA A 139 -2.88 -52.38 19.68
CA ALA A 139 -2.36 -52.26 18.30
C ALA A 139 -2.13 -53.61 17.58
N GLY A 140 -2.65 -54.73 18.14
CA GLY A 140 -2.33 -56.09 17.71
C GLY A 140 -3.48 -56.91 17.11
N GLN A 141 -4.35 -56.32 16.29
CA GLN A 141 -5.29 -57.08 15.44
C GLN A 141 -5.38 -56.50 14.01
N ALA A 142 -4.31 -56.65 13.25
CA ALA A 142 -4.36 -56.89 11.79
C ALA A 142 -2.99 -57.43 11.39
N GLY A 143 -2.93 -58.74 11.13
CA GLY A 143 -1.71 -59.52 11.13
C GLY A 143 -0.72 -59.21 10.00
N VAL A 144 0.56 -59.44 10.31
CA VAL A 144 1.57 -59.79 9.30
C VAL A 144 2.40 -60.95 9.87
N ALA A 145 2.42 -62.05 9.11
CA ALA A 145 3.12 -63.27 9.45
C ALA A 145 4.64 -63.16 9.23
N ALA A 146 5.34 -64.00 9.98
CA ALA A 146 6.78 -64.03 10.25
C ALA A 146 7.70 -64.31 9.03
N PRO A 147 9.01 -64.01 9.14
CA PRO A 147 9.98 -64.10 8.06
C PRO A 147 10.76 -65.42 8.05
N VAL A 148 11.33 -65.80 6.90
CA VAL A 148 12.48 -66.71 6.85
C VAL A 148 13.50 -66.23 5.80
N ALA A 149 14.77 -66.38 6.18
CA ALA A 149 15.96 -65.71 5.70
C ALA A 149 16.40 -65.99 4.25
N ASN A 150 17.15 -65.03 3.69
CA ASN A 150 18.40 -65.37 3.03
C ASN A 150 19.42 -64.22 3.07
N VAL A 151 20.69 -64.62 3.13
CA VAL A 151 21.88 -63.80 3.43
C VAL A 151 22.43 -63.16 2.15
N ALA A 152 22.80 -61.87 2.18
CA ALA A 152 23.72 -61.26 1.21
C ALA A 152 24.49 -60.07 1.83
N ALA A 153 25.76 -59.97 1.44
CA ALA A 153 26.81 -59.08 1.95
C ALA A 153 26.63 -57.60 1.49
N PRO A 154 27.43 -56.65 2.01
CA PRO A 154 27.06 -55.23 2.07
C PRO A 154 27.16 -54.56 0.70
N VAL A 155 26.11 -53.86 0.30
CA VAL A 155 26.16 -52.89 -0.80
C VAL A 155 26.06 -51.51 -0.18
N ALA A 156 27.07 -50.69 -0.45
CA ALA A 156 27.15 -49.30 -0.05
C ALA A 156 25.82 -48.58 -0.36
N SER A 157 25.25 -47.95 0.66
CA SER A 157 24.21 -46.94 0.47
C SER A 157 24.86 -45.78 -0.30
N ALA A 158 24.63 -45.75 -1.61
CA ALA A 158 24.72 -44.52 -2.35
C ALA A 158 23.66 -43.59 -1.74
N ALA A 159 24.12 -42.50 -1.12
CA ALA A 159 23.30 -41.34 -0.93
C ALA A 159 22.76 -40.98 -2.31
N ALA A 160 21.44 -41.08 -2.50
CA ALA A 160 20.81 -40.50 -3.66
C ALA A 160 21.01 -38.99 -3.52
N GLU A 161 21.97 -38.44 -4.29
CA GLU A 161 21.96 -37.03 -4.62
C GLU A 161 20.55 -36.71 -5.12
N VAL A 162 19.83 -35.91 -4.33
CA VAL A 162 18.62 -35.24 -4.82
C VAL A 162 19.13 -34.32 -5.92
N ALA A 163 18.95 -34.74 -7.18
CA ALA A 163 19.25 -33.89 -8.32
C ALA A 163 18.58 -32.53 -8.09
N PRO A 164 19.30 -31.40 -8.26
CA PRO A 164 18.72 -30.09 -8.06
C PRO A 164 17.49 -29.99 -8.97
N LYS A 165 16.32 -29.67 -8.40
CA LYS A 165 15.17 -29.25 -9.20
C LYS A 165 15.65 -28.10 -10.06
N VAL A 166 15.64 -28.29 -11.37
CA VAL A 166 15.87 -27.21 -12.32
C VAL A 166 14.79 -26.17 -12.05
N GLU A 167 15.17 -24.96 -11.67
CA GLU A 167 14.24 -23.83 -11.53
C GLU A 167 13.64 -23.57 -12.91
N GLU A 168 12.45 -24.11 -13.16
CA GLU A 168 11.79 -24.01 -14.46
C GLU A 168 10.96 -22.71 -14.51
N LYS A 169 11.34 -21.82 -15.43
CA LYS A 169 10.60 -20.60 -15.75
C LYS A 169 9.44 -20.98 -16.68
N LYS A 170 8.21 -20.92 -16.18
CA LYS A 170 7.00 -21.26 -16.94
C LYS A 170 6.26 -19.98 -17.37
N LEU A 171 6.14 -19.75 -18.67
CA LEU A 171 5.29 -18.69 -19.21
C LEU A 171 3.82 -18.97 -18.85
N LEU A 172 3.15 -18.01 -18.20
CA LEU A 172 1.74 -18.12 -17.85
C LEU A 172 0.84 -17.44 -18.88
N ARG A 173 1.24 -16.25 -19.33
CA ARG A 173 0.46 -15.37 -20.21
C ARG A 173 1.37 -14.33 -20.83
N SER A 174 0.93 -13.78 -21.95
CA SER A 174 1.60 -12.72 -22.70
C SER A 174 0.57 -11.69 -23.14
N LEU A 175 0.98 -10.44 -23.12
CA LEU A 175 0.25 -9.29 -23.64
C LEU A 175 1.16 -8.56 -24.63
N THR A 176 0.65 -8.24 -25.81
CA THR A 176 1.36 -7.40 -26.78
C THR A 176 0.69 -6.04 -26.84
N LYS A 177 1.45 -4.97 -26.65
CA LYS A 177 1.00 -3.60 -26.90
C LYS A 177 1.59 -3.10 -28.22
N LYS A 178 0.72 -2.67 -29.13
CA LYS A 178 1.10 -2.05 -30.42
C LYS A 178 0.96 -0.54 -30.30
N HIS A 179 2.07 0.15 -30.48
CA HIS A 179 2.16 1.59 -30.28
C HIS A 179 1.97 2.36 -31.58
N PHE A 180 1.09 3.36 -31.54
CA PHE A 180 0.77 4.26 -32.62
C PHE A 180 1.12 5.69 -32.20
N LYS A 181 2.10 6.27 -32.88
CA LYS A 181 2.58 7.60 -32.54
C LYS A 181 1.66 8.70 -33.09
N ILE A 182 1.26 9.63 -32.22
CA ILE A 182 0.51 10.83 -32.58
C ILE A 182 1.36 12.07 -32.29
N ASP A 183 1.62 12.86 -33.32
CA ASP A 183 2.35 14.14 -33.23
C ASP A 183 1.40 15.35 -33.24
N LYS A 184 0.11 15.13 -33.57
CA LYS A 184 -0.86 16.20 -33.76
C LYS A 184 -2.29 15.73 -33.46
N VAL A 185 -3.06 16.57 -32.77
CA VAL A 185 -4.50 16.38 -32.54
C VAL A 185 -5.24 17.61 -33.05
N GLU A 186 -6.31 17.44 -33.83
CA GLU A 186 -7.15 18.53 -34.34
C GLU A 186 -8.63 18.17 -34.34
N PHE A 187 -9.49 19.19 -34.24
CA PHE A 187 -10.91 19.02 -34.51
C PHE A 187 -11.18 19.01 -36.03
N ALA A 188 -12.08 18.12 -36.47
CA ALA A 188 -12.49 17.94 -37.86
C ALA A 188 -13.97 17.52 -37.95
N ASP A 189 -14.40 17.07 -39.13
CA ASP A 189 -15.78 16.58 -39.36
C ASP A 189 -15.98 15.12 -38.91
N GLU A 190 -14.90 14.32 -38.84
CA GLU A 190 -14.95 12.90 -38.48
C GLU A 190 -13.78 12.53 -37.56
N THR A 191 -14.04 11.66 -36.57
CA THR A 191 -12.99 11.10 -35.71
C THR A 191 -12.26 9.97 -36.43
N LYS A 192 -10.97 10.18 -36.70
CA LYS A 192 -10.11 9.23 -37.42
C LYS A 192 -8.64 9.50 -37.15
N ILE A 193 -7.79 8.53 -37.45
CA ILE A 193 -6.33 8.68 -37.40
C ILE A 193 -5.78 8.55 -38.81
N GLU A 194 -5.03 9.55 -39.25
CA GLU A 194 -4.34 9.56 -40.54
C GLU A 194 -2.85 9.89 -40.34
N GLY A 195 -1.98 8.92 -40.65
CA GLY A 195 -0.56 9.03 -40.34
C GLY A 195 -0.35 9.20 -38.83
N THR A 196 0.28 10.30 -38.43
CA THR A 196 0.51 10.65 -37.01
C THR A 196 -0.44 11.75 -36.51
N THR A 197 -1.56 11.99 -37.21
CA THR A 197 -2.57 12.98 -36.78
C THR A 197 -3.85 12.28 -36.33
N LEU A 198 -4.30 12.59 -35.11
CA LEU A 198 -5.62 12.22 -34.59
C LEU A 198 -6.59 13.37 -34.86
N TYR A 199 -7.60 13.11 -35.68
CA TYR A 199 -8.74 13.99 -35.86
C TYR A 199 -9.85 13.56 -34.92
N ILE A 200 -10.45 14.52 -34.21
CA ILE A 200 -11.65 14.32 -33.39
C ILE A 200 -12.77 15.12 -34.04
N ARG A 201 -13.96 14.54 -34.20
CA ARG A 201 -15.09 15.27 -34.79
C ARG A 201 -15.50 16.47 -33.93
N ASN A 202 -16.44 17.27 -34.44
CA ASN A 202 -16.93 18.50 -33.81
C ASN A 202 -17.08 18.37 -32.28
N ALA A 203 -16.26 19.15 -31.56
CA ALA A 203 -16.18 19.13 -30.09
C ALA A 203 -17.53 19.40 -29.42
N GLU A 204 -18.33 20.30 -29.96
CA GLU A 204 -19.64 20.65 -29.39
C GLU A 204 -20.64 19.49 -29.54
N GLU A 205 -20.63 18.80 -30.68
CA GLU A 205 -21.53 17.67 -30.93
C GLU A 205 -21.20 16.46 -30.05
N ILE A 206 -19.92 16.05 -30.01
CA ILE A 206 -19.50 14.89 -29.21
C ILE A 206 -19.66 15.15 -27.71
N CYS A 207 -19.37 16.37 -27.22
CA CYS A 207 -19.62 16.73 -25.82
C CYS A 207 -21.11 16.70 -25.48
N LYS A 208 -21.96 17.19 -26.39
CA LYS A 208 -23.42 17.13 -26.17
C LYS A 208 -23.91 15.69 -26.06
N GLU A 209 -23.46 14.81 -26.95
CA GLU A 209 -23.80 13.39 -26.89
C GLU A 209 -23.28 12.73 -25.61
N ALA A 210 -22.03 13.04 -25.20
CA ALA A 210 -21.45 12.58 -23.94
C ALA A 210 -22.29 13.01 -22.72
N ASN A 211 -22.73 14.27 -22.68
CA ASN A 211 -23.59 14.81 -21.62
C ASN A 211 -24.93 14.08 -21.55
N GLU A 212 -25.55 13.81 -22.70
CA GLU A 212 -26.82 13.09 -22.78
C GLU A 212 -26.74 11.65 -22.25
N THR A 213 -25.53 11.08 -22.10
CA THR A 213 -25.35 9.76 -21.48
C THR A 213 -25.45 9.77 -19.96
N GLN A 214 -25.30 10.92 -19.29
CA GLN A 214 -25.22 11.02 -17.83
C GLN A 214 -26.14 12.09 -17.26
N GLU A 215 -27.10 11.69 -16.42
CA GLU A 215 -28.10 12.60 -15.85
C GLU A 215 -27.54 13.73 -14.96
N LEU A 216 -26.35 13.54 -14.39
CA LEU A 216 -25.71 14.51 -13.49
C LEU A 216 -24.77 15.48 -14.20
N VAL A 217 -24.43 15.21 -15.47
CA VAL A 217 -23.59 16.11 -16.27
C VAL A 217 -24.47 17.16 -16.92
N VAL A 218 -24.15 18.43 -16.71
CA VAL A 218 -24.91 19.56 -17.27
C VAL A 218 -24.18 20.23 -18.43
N ASP A 219 -22.85 20.16 -18.44
CA ASP A 219 -22.01 20.68 -19.51
C ASP A 219 -20.70 19.90 -19.61
N MET A 220 -20.12 19.89 -20.81
CA MET A 220 -18.78 19.34 -21.06
C MET A 220 -18.11 20.12 -22.17
N LYS A 221 -16.86 20.50 -21.94
CA LYS A 221 -16.00 21.19 -22.90
C LYS A 221 -14.77 20.35 -23.21
N LEU A 222 -14.45 20.21 -24.50
CA LEU A 222 -13.24 19.53 -24.95
C LEU A 222 -12.23 20.54 -25.48
N GLU A 223 -10.99 20.45 -25.03
CA GLU A 223 -9.89 21.34 -25.40
C GLU A 223 -8.64 20.52 -25.80
N ILE A 224 -7.89 21.04 -26.78
CA ILE A 224 -6.60 20.47 -27.18
C ILE A 224 -5.49 21.36 -26.62
N ILE A 225 -4.75 20.87 -25.63
CA ILE A 225 -3.64 21.56 -25.00
C ILE A 225 -2.33 20.98 -25.53
N THR A 226 -1.63 21.76 -26.33
CA THR A 226 -0.29 21.45 -26.83
C THR A 226 0.78 21.99 -25.87
N PRO A 227 2.06 21.55 -25.97
CA PRO A 227 3.10 21.94 -25.02
C PRO A 227 3.32 23.45 -24.86
N ASP A 228 3.07 24.24 -25.90
CA ASP A 228 3.11 25.70 -25.88
C ASP A 228 1.99 26.35 -25.04
N LYS A 229 0.99 25.56 -24.62
CA LYS A 229 -0.18 26.01 -23.85
C LYS A 229 -0.23 25.47 -22.42
N TYR A 230 0.84 24.87 -21.90
CA TYR A 230 0.85 24.37 -20.52
C TYR A 230 0.73 25.48 -19.44
N GLU A 231 0.86 26.76 -19.81
CA GLU A 231 0.54 27.90 -18.93
C GLU A 231 -0.97 28.18 -18.83
N THR A 232 -1.81 27.39 -19.50
CA THR A 232 -3.27 27.52 -19.43
C THR A 232 -3.76 27.08 -18.05
N TYR A 233 -4.66 27.87 -17.47
CA TYR A 233 -5.37 27.50 -16.25
C TYR A 233 -6.23 26.27 -16.48
N SER A 234 -6.21 25.36 -15.51
CA SER A 234 -7.05 24.18 -15.45
C SER A 234 -7.75 24.09 -14.11
N GLU A 235 -8.98 23.59 -14.12
CA GLU A 235 -9.61 23.04 -12.92
C GLU A 235 -8.85 21.79 -12.45
N ALA A 236 -9.19 21.31 -11.26
CA ALA A 236 -8.62 20.12 -10.63
C ALA A 236 -8.62 18.94 -11.61
N VAL A 237 -7.50 18.23 -11.69
CA VAL A 237 -7.38 17.04 -12.53
C VAL A 237 -7.97 15.85 -11.78
N LEU A 238 -9.04 15.30 -12.34
CA LEU A 238 -9.69 14.11 -11.82
C LEU A 238 -8.98 12.85 -12.29
N ASP A 239 -8.59 12.79 -13.56
CA ASP A 239 -7.89 11.62 -14.09
C ASP A 239 -7.00 11.98 -15.27
N ILE A 240 -5.92 11.21 -15.43
CA ILE A 240 -5.12 11.17 -16.65
C ILE A 240 -5.13 9.72 -17.13
N GLN A 241 -5.58 9.52 -18.36
CA GLN A 241 -5.80 8.19 -18.94
C GLN A 241 -4.92 7.99 -20.18
N PRO A 242 -4.28 6.82 -20.34
CA PRO A 242 -3.77 6.42 -21.65
C PRO A 242 -4.94 6.26 -22.63
N ILE A 243 -4.67 6.45 -23.93
CA ILE A 243 -5.63 6.10 -24.98
C ILE A 243 -5.25 4.74 -25.53
N ALA A 244 -5.97 3.71 -25.11
CA ALA A 244 -5.71 2.33 -25.52
C ALA A 244 -7.01 1.55 -25.74
N THR A 245 -6.94 0.52 -26.58
CA THR A 245 -8.07 -0.34 -26.90
C THR A 245 -7.68 -1.78 -27.22
N LYS A 246 -8.52 -2.75 -26.87
CA LYS A 246 -8.30 -4.15 -27.23
C LYS A 246 -8.51 -4.39 -28.72
N GLU A 247 -7.50 -4.99 -29.35
CA GLU A 247 -7.58 -5.58 -30.69
C GLU A 247 -7.98 -7.06 -30.59
N GLU A 248 -7.34 -7.79 -29.68
CA GLU A 248 -7.57 -9.23 -29.47
C GLU A 248 -7.47 -9.57 -27.98
N GLY A 249 -8.27 -10.53 -27.52
CA GLY A 249 -8.22 -11.04 -26.15
C GLY A 249 -8.93 -10.15 -25.13
N GLU A 250 -8.79 -10.51 -23.86
CA GLU A 250 -9.29 -9.78 -22.70
C GLU A 250 -8.14 -9.01 -22.03
N LEU A 251 -8.44 -8.16 -21.05
CA LEU A 251 -7.41 -7.45 -20.29
C LEU A 251 -6.32 -8.42 -19.78
N GLY A 252 -5.06 -8.04 -19.96
CA GLY A 252 -3.90 -8.83 -19.54
C GLY A 252 -3.53 -9.99 -20.48
N SER A 253 -4.15 -10.07 -21.66
CA SER A 253 -3.80 -11.05 -22.69
C SER A 253 -4.04 -10.52 -24.11
N GLY A 254 -3.49 -11.19 -25.12
CA GLY A 254 -3.76 -10.84 -26.52
C GLY A 254 -3.06 -9.54 -26.93
N ILE A 255 -3.77 -8.67 -27.64
CA ILE A 255 -3.21 -7.48 -28.29
C ILE A 255 -3.98 -6.24 -27.87
N THR A 256 -3.26 -5.22 -27.39
CA THR A 256 -3.78 -3.88 -27.09
C THR A 256 -3.12 -2.86 -28.01
N ARG A 257 -3.91 -1.97 -28.61
CA ARG A 257 -3.40 -0.82 -29.36
C ARG A 257 -3.30 0.38 -28.45
N VAL A 258 -2.22 1.15 -28.56
CA VAL A 258 -1.91 2.27 -27.67
C VAL A 258 -1.56 3.50 -28.51
N ILE A 259 -2.09 4.66 -28.16
CA ILE A 259 -1.63 5.94 -28.70
C ILE A 259 -0.53 6.50 -27.79
N ASP A 260 0.58 6.88 -28.41
CA ASP A 260 1.67 7.62 -27.76
C ASP A 260 1.69 9.08 -28.24
N GLY A 261 2.07 9.99 -27.34
CA GLY A 261 2.18 11.43 -27.64
C GLY A 261 0.90 12.23 -27.37
N ALA A 262 -0.21 11.56 -27.06
CA ALA A 262 -1.45 12.20 -26.61
C ALA A 262 -2.10 11.42 -25.46
N VAL A 263 -2.74 12.14 -24.55
CA VAL A 263 -3.44 11.59 -23.38
C VAL A 263 -4.80 12.25 -23.18
N MET A 264 -5.71 11.52 -22.52
CA MET A 264 -6.97 12.10 -22.06
C MET A 264 -6.77 12.69 -20.67
N VAL A 265 -7.23 13.93 -20.44
CA VAL A 265 -7.16 14.60 -19.15
C VAL A 265 -8.57 15.04 -18.73
N LEU A 266 -9.08 14.49 -17.64
CA LEU A 266 -10.39 14.84 -17.10
C LEU A 266 -10.24 15.88 -15.98
N THR A 267 -11.06 16.92 -16.04
CA THR A 267 -11.17 17.97 -15.03
C THR A 267 -12.65 18.28 -14.80
N GLY A 268 -13.01 18.90 -13.68
CA GLY A 268 -14.39 19.36 -13.54
C GLY A 268 -14.75 20.09 -12.26
N THR A 269 -15.92 20.72 -12.31
CA THR A 269 -16.56 21.45 -11.21
C THR A 269 -18.03 21.08 -11.13
N ASP A 270 -18.72 21.49 -10.07
CA ASP A 270 -20.17 21.59 -10.11
C ASP A 270 -20.65 22.93 -10.71
N GLU A 271 -21.97 23.11 -10.84
CA GLU A 271 -22.62 24.32 -11.33
C GLU A 271 -22.30 25.59 -10.53
N ASP A 272 -21.91 25.45 -9.25
CA ASP A 272 -21.51 26.57 -8.39
C ASP A 272 -20.01 26.90 -8.52
N GLY A 273 -19.29 26.16 -9.39
CA GLY A 273 -17.85 26.31 -9.62
C GLY A 273 -17.00 25.67 -8.53
N VAL A 274 -17.57 24.80 -7.69
CA VAL A 274 -16.82 24.04 -6.68
C VAL A 274 -16.10 22.90 -7.38
N GLN A 275 -14.80 22.73 -7.08
CA GLN A 275 -14.00 21.65 -7.66
C GLN A 275 -14.65 20.29 -7.35
N ILE A 276 -14.73 19.44 -8.38
CA ILE A 276 -14.90 18.01 -8.17
C ILE A 276 -13.53 17.52 -7.71
N GLY A 277 -13.45 16.86 -6.57
CA GLY A 277 -12.16 16.38 -6.10
C GLY A 277 -12.03 16.32 -4.60
N GLU A 278 -10.81 16.54 -4.17
CA GLU A 278 -10.21 15.88 -3.01
C GLU A 278 -10.13 16.87 -1.85
N PHE A 279 -9.44 16.51 -0.75
CA PHE A 279 -9.20 17.46 0.34
C PHE A 279 -8.43 18.70 -0.12
N GLY A 280 -7.55 18.53 -1.10
CA GLY A 280 -6.84 19.60 -1.82
C GLY A 280 -7.17 19.57 -3.32
N SER A 281 -6.58 20.50 -4.09
CA SER A 281 -6.91 20.62 -5.51
C SER A 281 -5.71 21.09 -6.34
N SER A 282 -5.56 20.48 -7.51
CA SER A 282 -4.47 20.76 -8.46
C SER A 282 -4.83 21.85 -9.48
N GLU A 283 -5.82 22.69 -9.16
CA GLU A 283 -6.27 23.78 -10.02
C GLU A 283 -5.18 24.85 -10.15
N GLY A 284 -5.02 25.38 -11.36
CA GLY A 284 -3.96 26.33 -11.66
C GLY A 284 -3.35 26.12 -13.05
N GLU A 285 -2.22 26.78 -13.29
CA GLU A 285 -1.45 26.62 -14.52
C GLU A 285 -0.84 25.22 -14.55
N LEU A 286 -1.14 24.43 -15.60
CA LEU A 286 -0.79 23.01 -15.70
C LEU A 286 0.71 22.75 -15.50
N ASN A 287 1.57 23.63 -16.03
CA ASN A 287 3.03 23.51 -15.87
C ASN A 287 3.55 23.75 -14.45
N THR A 288 2.71 24.25 -13.54
CA THR A 288 3.06 24.48 -12.14
C THR A 288 2.39 23.50 -11.18
N THR A 289 1.36 22.76 -11.63
CA THR A 289 0.54 21.88 -10.79
C THR A 289 0.65 20.40 -11.14
N ILE A 290 1.42 20.02 -12.16
CA ILE A 290 1.62 18.61 -12.57
C ILE A 290 3.11 18.26 -12.56
N MET A 291 3.47 17.19 -11.84
CA MET A 291 4.81 16.59 -11.99
C MET A 291 4.89 15.80 -13.30
N TRP A 292 5.81 16.17 -14.16
CA TRP A 292 6.01 15.52 -15.46
C TRP A 292 6.64 14.13 -15.32
N GLY A 293 6.24 13.19 -16.18
CA GLY A 293 6.88 11.87 -16.29
C GLY A 293 6.60 10.91 -15.14
N ARG A 294 5.76 11.30 -14.17
CA ARG A 294 5.31 10.38 -13.11
C ARG A 294 4.40 9.30 -13.70
N PRO A 295 4.32 8.10 -13.09
CA PRO A 295 3.49 7.02 -13.62
C PRO A 295 2.03 7.43 -13.89
N GLY A 296 1.43 8.22 -12.99
CA GLY A 296 0.07 8.74 -13.12
C GLY A 296 -0.07 10.03 -13.91
N ALA A 297 1.03 10.68 -14.30
CA ALA A 297 1.01 12.02 -14.88
C ALA A 297 1.30 12.01 -16.38
N ALA A 298 1.19 13.18 -16.99
CA ALA A 298 1.62 13.40 -18.37
C ALA A 298 3.15 13.40 -18.49
N ASP A 299 3.66 12.86 -19.59
CA ASP A 299 5.05 13.06 -20.00
C ASP A 299 5.17 14.46 -20.61
N LYS A 300 6.29 15.15 -20.35
CA LYS A 300 6.49 16.51 -20.86
C LYS A 300 6.56 16.48 -22.38
N GLY A 301 5.65 17.21 -23.03
CA GLY A 301 5.58 17.27 -24.50
C GLY A 301 4.35 16.57 -25.09
N GLU A 302 3.58 15.83 -24.29
CA GLU A 302 2.34 15.21 -24.74
C GLU A 302 1.23 16.22 -24.98
N ILE A 303 0.35 15.89 -25.92
CA ILE A 303 -0.86 16.66 -26.23
C ILE A 303 -1.97 16.20 -25.30
N PHE A 304 -2.65 17.13 -24.63
CA PHE A 304 -3.82 16.79 -23.81
C PHE A 304 -5.08 16.95 -24.64
N ILE A 305 -5.89 15.90 -24.64
CA ILE A 305 -7.30 15.96 -24.99
C ILE A 305 -8.04 16.15 -23.66
N LYS A 306 -8.21 17.42 -23.28
CA LYS A 306 -8.70 17.80 -21.96
C LYS A 306 -10.23 17.97 -22.00
N GLY A 307 -10.93 17.17 -21.21
CA GLY A 307 -12.36 17.34 -20.94
C GLY A 307 -12.58 18.10 -19.63
N GLN A 308 -13.32 19.19 -19.68
CA GLN A 308 -13.84 19.87 -18.49
C GLN A 308 -15.33 19.58 -18.36
N VAL A 309 -15.71 18.85 -17.32
CA VAL A 309 -17.10 18.46 -17.07
C VAL A 309 -17.67 19.33 -15.95
N THR A 310 -18.89 19.82 -16.16
CA THR A 310 -19.69 20.47 -15.12
C THR A 310 -20.80 19.51 -14.69
N ILE A 311 -20.87 19.19 -13.40
CA ILE A 311 -21.93 18.36 -12.83
C ILE A 311 -22.93 19.20 -12.03
N LYS A 312 -24.09 18.64 -11.70
CA LYS A 312 -25.11 19.31 -10.89
C LYS A 312 -24.58 19.80 -9.55
N ALA A 313 -24.99 21.00 -9.14
CA ALA A 313 -24.61 21.60 -7.85
C ALA A 313 -24.78 20.63 -6.67
N GLY A 314 -23.76 20.55 -5.81
CA GLY A 314 -23.78 19.73 -4.60
C GLY A 314 -23.54 18.23 -4.81
N THR A 315 -23.28 17.78 -6.04
CA THR A 315 -22.94 16.37 -6.32
C THR A 315 -21.43 16.10 -6.39
N ASN A 316 -20.60 17.13 -6.19
CA ASN A 316 -19.13 17.05 -6.29
C ASN A 316 -18.45 16.21 -5.20
N MET A 317 -19.09 16.05 -4.04
CA MET A 317 -18.60 15.20 -2.95
C MET A 317 -19.40 13.90 -2.79
N GLU A 318 -20.25 13.57 -3.77
CA GLU A 318 -21.07 12.36 -3.78
C GLU A 318 -20.67 11.46 -4.94
N ARG A 319 -20.47 10.17 -4.68
CA ARG A 319 -19.97 9.17 -5.64
C ARG A 319 -20.59 9.27 -7.04
N PRO A 320 -21.92 9.46 -7.17
CA PRO A 320 -22.54 9.56 -8.48
C PRO A 320 -22.02 10.72 -9.33
N GLY A 321 -21.59 11.83 -8.73
CA GLY A 321 -21.08 13.02 -9.42
C GLY A 321 -19.78 12.77 -10.18
N PRO A 322 -18.65 12.45 -9.50
CA PRO A 322 -17.41 12.07 -10.15
C PRO A 322 -17.60 10.90 -11.13
N LEU A 323 -18.37 9.87 -10.74
CA LEU A 323 -18.64 8.73 -11.62
C LEU A 323 -19.34 9.14 -12.93
N ALA A 324 -20.29 10.07 -12.88
CA ALA A 324 -20.93 10.62 -14.06
C ALA A 324 -19.93 11.39 -14.93
N ALA A 325 -19.05 12.20 -14.34
CA ALA A 325 -18.03 12.91 -15.10
C ALA A 325 -17.08 11.95 -15.85
N HIS A 326 -16.62 10.89 -15.18
CA HIS A 326 -15.77 9.88 -15.80
C HIS A 326 -16.47 9.12 -16.93
N ARG A 327 -17.74 8.74 -16.74
CA ARG A 327 -18.52 8.03 -17.78
C ARG A 327 -18.81 8.90 -19.01
N ALA A 328 -19.16 10.17 -18.81
CA ALA A 328 -19.34 11.09 -19.93
C ALA A 328 -18.02 11.30 -20.68
N PHE A 329 -16.90 11.44 -19.96
CA PHE A 329 -15.60 11.60 -20.59
C PHE A 329 -15.15 10.35 -21.37
N ASP A 330 -15.36 9.15 -20.82
CA ASP A 330 -15.04 7.88 -21.47
C ASP A 330 -15.84 7.64 -22.77
N TYR A 331 -17.00 8.29 -22.94
CA TYR A 331 -17.73 8.30 -24.21
C TYR A 331 -16.88 8.89 -25.36
N VAL A 332 -16.19 10.00 -25.09
CA VAL A 332 -15.26 10.63 -26.05
C VAL A 332 -14.07 9.72 -26.31
N THR A 333 -13.48 9.17 -25.25
CA THR A 333 -12.35 8.23 -25.37
C THR A 333 -12.74 7.01 -26.20
N GLN A 334 -13.95 6.48 -26.01
CA GLN A 334 -14.44 5.33 -26.76
C GLN A 334 -14.50 5.59 -28.27
N GLU A 335 -14.91 6.78 -28.69
CA GLU A 335 -14.91 7.12 -30.11
C GLU A 335 -13.48 7.12 -30.70
N ILE A 336 -12.50 7.61 -29.93
CA ILE A 336 -11.08 7.55 -30.32
C ILE A 336 -10.60 6.09 -30.37
N ARG A 337 -11.02 5.24 -29.42
CA ARG A 337 -10.72 3.80 -29.43
C ARG A 337 -11.26 3.13 -30.70
N GLU A 338 -12.49 3.45 -31.12
CA GLU A 338 -13.09 2.91 -32.34
C GLU A 338 -12.38 3.40 -33.61
N ALA A 339 -11.82 4.62 -33.62
CA ALA A 339 -10.93 5.08 -34.68
C ALA A 339 -9.60 4.29 -34.67
N LEU A 340 -9.00 4.09 -33.50
CA LEU A 340 -7.73 3.37 -33.31
C LEU A 340 -7.81 1.90 -33.76
N LYS A 341 -8.94 1.22 -33.53
CA LYS A 341 -9.19 -0.16 -34.02
C LYS A 341 -9.13 -0.26 -35.55
N LYS A 342 -9.46 0.81 -36.27
CA LYS A 342 -9.50 0.83 -37.75
C LYS A 342 -8.15 1.19 -38.38
N VAL A 343 -7.18 1.62 -37.59
CA VAL A 343 -5.85 2.04 -38.08
C VAL A 343 -5.09 0.84 -38.67
N ASP A 344 -4.40 1.07 -39.77
CA ASP A 344 -3.59 0.02 -40.41
C ASP A 344 -2.33 -0.29 -39.59
N ASN A 345 -1.97 -1.58 -39.46
CA ASN A 345 -0.80 -2.01 -38.69
C ASN A 345 0.53 -1.48 -39.26
N SER A 346 0.59 -0.98 -40.50
CA SER A 346 1.79 -0.31 -41.04
C SER A 346 2.16 0.98 -40.32
N LEU A 347 1.26 1.54 -39.49
CA LEU A 347 1.53 2.71 -38.64
C LEU A 347 2.02 2.36 -37.23
N VAL A 348 2.18 1.07 -36.92
CA VAL A 348 2.79 0.63 -35.66
C VAL A 348 4.27 1.06 -35.66
N VAL A 349 4.65 1.84 -34.64
CA VAL A 349 6.02 2.33 -34.47
C VAL A 349 6.84 1.50 -33.48
N ASP A 350 6.16 0.79 -32.58
CA ASP A 350 6.78 -0.09 -31.59
C ASP A 350 5.81 -1.22 -31.18
N GLU A 351 6.37 -2.36 -30.80
CA GLU A 351 5.63 -3.50 -30.26
C GLU A 351 6.27 -3.94 -28.94
N GLU A 352 5.57 -3.71 -27.84
CA GLU A 352 5.98 -4.15 -26.51
C GLU A 352 5.34 -5.50 -26.20
N VAL A 353 6.16 -6.53 -25.96
CA VAL A 353 5.68 -7.85 -25.52
C VAL A 353 5.96 -8.01 -24.03
N ILE A 354 4.90 -8.06 -23.23
CA ILE A 354 4.95 -8.20 -21.78
C ILE A 354 4.56 -9.62 -21.41
N GLU A 355 5.49 -10.36 -20.80
CA GLU A 355 5.32 -11.75 -20.46
C GLU A 355 5.33 -11.95 -18.95
N GLN A 356 4.31 -12.66 -18.45
CA GLN A 356 4.30 -13.06 -17.05
C GLN A 356 4.73 -14.52 -16.90
N TYR A 357 5.69 -14.72 -16.01
CA TYR A 357 6.25 -16.02 -15.69
C TYR A 357 5.89 -16.49 -14.28
N ARG A 358 5.79 -17.80 -14.12
CA ARG A 358 5.89 -18.51 -12.83
C ARG A 358 7.32 -19.02 -12.70
N ARG A 359 7.98 -18.72 -11.59
CA ARG A 359 9.37 -19.13 -11.34
C ARG A 359 9.40 -20.16 -10.21
N GLU A 360 9.33 -21.44 -10.57
CA GLU A 360 9.30 -22.51 -9.58
C GLU A 360 10.59 -22.54 -8.74
N GLY A 361 10.44 -22.58 -7.41
CA GLY A 361 11.55 -22.57 -6.47
C GLY A 361 12.00 -21.18 -6.00
N LYS A 362 11.53 -20.10 -6.64
CA LYS A 362 11.76 -18.72 -6.18
C LYS A 362 10.76 -18.33 -5.08
N LYS A 363 11.10 -17.25 -4.36
CA LYS A 363 10.27 -16.71 -3.27
C LYS A 363 8.98 -16.14 -3.84
N LYS A 364 7.85 -16.70 -3.45
CA LYS A 364 6.53 -16.24 -3.88
C LYS A 364 6.21 -14.92 -3.21
N VAL A 365 5.89 -13.90 -4.00
CA VAL A 365 5.51 -12.58 -3.46
C VAL A 365 4.21 -12.10 -4.04
N VAL A 366 3.45 -11.35 -3.25
CA VAL A 366 2.21 -10.70 -3.67
C VAL A 366 2.29 -9.20 -3.41
N VAL A 367 1.79 -8.41 -4.35
CA VAL A 367 1.59 -6.97 -4.17
C VAL A 367 0.13 -6.73 -3.82
N ILE A 368 -0.13 -6.00 -2.76
CA ILE A 368 -1.46 -5.57 -2.32
C ILE A 368 -1.54 -4.06 -2.52
N LYS A 369 -2.51 -3.62 -3.33
CA LYS A 369 -2.86 -2.22 -3.55
C LYS A 369 -4.13 -1.91 -2.76
N GLU A 370 -3.99 -1.20 -1.65
CA GLU A 370 -5.13 -0.52 -1.05
C GLU A 370 -5.52 0.65 -1.97
N ILE A 371 -6.76 0.63 -2.42
CA ILE A 371 -7.33 1.62 -3.33
C ILE A 371 -8.54 2.29 -2.69
N MET A 372 -8.89 3.46 -3.23
CA MET A 372 -10.02 4.25 -2.76
C MET A 372 -11.31 3.43 -2.74
N GLY A 373 -11.99 3.49 -1.59
CA GLY A 373 -13.18 2.68 -1.29
C GLY A 373 -14.03 3.24 -0.15
N GLN A 374 -13.84 4.50 0.22
CA GLN A 374 -14.54 5.14 1.34
C GLN A 374 -15.99 5.51 0.99
N GLY A 375 -16.34 5.57 -0.31
CA GLY A 375 -17.55 6.24 -0.75
C GLY A 375 -17.38 7.76 -0.67
N ALA A 376 -18.48 8.50 -0.50
CA ALA A 376 -18.52 9.92 -0.87
C ALA A 376 -17.98 10.06 -2.31
N MET A 377 -17.06 10.96 -2.60
CA MET A 377 -16.42 11.04 -3.92
C MET A 377 -15.48 9.86 -4.24
N HIS A 378 -14.89 9.21 -3.23
CA HIS A 378 -13.80 8.23 -3.40
C HIS A 378 -14.29 6.83 -3.78
N ASP A 379 -13.90 6.38 -4.96
CA ASP A 379 -14.07 5.00 -5.46
C ASP A 379 -13.05 4.76 -6.57
N ASN A 380 -12.85 3.52 -6.99
CA ASN A 380 -12.13 3.15 -8.21
C ASN A 380 -12.93 2.07 -8.93
N LEU A 381 -12.89 2.03 -10.26
CA LEU A 381 -13.55 0.98 -11.03
C LEU A 381 -12.55 -0.12 -11.38
N ILE A 382 -13.00 -1.36 -11.27
CA ILE A 382 -12.18 -2.55 -11.45
C ILE A 382 -12.66 -3.33 -12.67
N LEU A 383 -11.70 -3.75 -13.49
CA LEU A 383 -11.85 -4.60 -14.68
C LEU A 383 -12.87 -4.08 -15.71
N PRO A 384 -12.61 -2.91 -16.32
CA PRO A 384 -13.37 -2.47 -17.50
C PRO A 384 -13.20 -3.40 -18.70
N VAL A 385 -14.07 -3.24 -19.70
CA VAL A 385 -13.95 -3.98 -20.99
C VAL A 385 -12.76 -3.48 -21.82
N GLU A 386 -12.61 -2.15 -21.89
CA GLU A 386 -11.48 -1.50 -22.56
C GLU A 386 -10.47 -1.01 -21.52
N PRO A 387 -9.17 -0.93 -21.84
CA PRO A 387 -8.16 -0.38 -20.95
C PRO A 387 -8.60 0.94 -20.35
N VAL A 388 -8.58 1.01 -19.02
CA VAL A 388 -8.98 2.17 -18.22
C VAL A 388 -10.35 2.75 -18.61
N GLY A 389 -11.25 1.95 -19.15
CA GLY A 389 -12.61 2.38 -19.48
C GLY A 389 -13.54 2.41 -18.27
N THR A 390 -14.79 2.80 -18.49
CA THR A 390 -15.86 2.74 -17.49
C THR A 390 -16.90 1.66 -17.80
N LEU A 391 -17.02 1.25 -19.07
CA LEU A 391 -17.95 0.22 -19.50
C LEU A 391 -17.56 -1.16 -18.94
N GLY A 392 -18.52 -1.82 -18.29
CA GLY A 392 -18.36 -3.17 -17.71
C GLY A 392 -17.63 -3.21 -16.37
N ALA A 393 -16.91 -2.14 -16.01
CA ALA A 393 -16.18 -2.05 -14.76
C ALA A 393 -17.12 -2.06 -13.55
N GLN A 394 -16.66 -2.63 -12.45
CA GLN A 394 -17.39 -2.65 -11.18
C GLN A 394 -16.78 -1.64 -10.20
N PRO A 395 -17.58 -0.78 -9.57
CA PRO A 395 -17.10 0.08 -8.49
C PRO A 395 -16.60 -0.75 -7.31
N ASN A 396 -15.44 -0.40 -6.77
CA ASN A 396 -14.80 -1.11 -5.67
C ASN A 396 -15.69 -1.15 -4.42
N VAL A 397 -16.36 -0.03 -4.11
CA VAL A 397 -17.33 0.05 -3.01
C VAL A 397 -18.51 -0.91 -3.21
N ASP A 398 -19.00 -1.07 -4.44
CA ASP A 398 -20.13 -1.96 -4.73
C ASP A 398 -19.75 -3.44 -4.65
N LEU A 399 -18.46 -3.77 -4.79
CA LEU A 399 -17.89 -5.08 -4.47
C LEU A 399 -17.69 -5.29 -2.95
N GLY A 400 -18.11 -4.32 -2.13
CA GLY A 400 -17.95 -4.35 -0.68
C GLY A 400 -16.51 -4.12 -0.21
N ASN A 401 -15.69 -3.46 -1.05
CA ASN A 401 -14.25 -3.24 -0.81
C ASN A 401 -13.44 -4.54 -0.63
N MET A 402 -14.01 -5.67 -1.05
CA MET A 402 -13.41 -6.99 -0.85
C MET A 402 -12.15 -7.15 -1.72
N PRO A 403 -11.15 -7.93 -1.27
CA PRO A 403 -9.94 -8.16 -2.05
C PRO A 403 -10.24 -8.82 -3.40
N VAL A 404 -9.78 -8.23 -4.49
CA VAL A 404 -9.87 -8.73 -5.87
C VAL A 404 -8.47 -9.01 -6.40
N VAL A 405 -8.23 -10.24 -6.85
CA VAL A 405 -6.93 -10.64 -7.41
C VAL A 405 -6.92 -10.36 -8.91
N LEU A 406 -5.95 -9.56 -9.36
CA LEU A 406 -5.61 -9.35 -10.76
C LEU A 406 -4.25 -9.99 -11.04
N SER A 407 -4.07 -10.47 -12.27
CA SER A 407 -2.74 -10.74 -12.79
C SER A 407 -1.98 -9.42 -13.01
N PRO A 408 -0.64 -9.43 -12.88
CA PRO A 408 0.21 -8.32 -13.26
C PRO A 408 -0.11 -7.74 -14.65
N LEU A 409 -0.43 -8.59 -15.64
CA LEU A 409 -0.76 -8.12 -16.97
C LEU A 409 -2.13 -7.44 -17.03
N GLU A 410 -3.14 -7.87 -16.25
CA GLU A 410 -4.42 -7.15 -16.17
C GLU A 410 -4.23 -5.73 -15.62
N VAL A 411 -3.33 -5.55 -14.64
CA VAL A 411 -2.99 -4.23 -14.11
C VAL A 411 -2.36 -3.36 -15.19
N LEU A 412 -1.31 -3.89 -15.85
CA LEU A 412 -0.57 -3.18 -16.89
C LEU A 412 -1.36 -3.01 -18.19
N ASP A 413 -2.52 -3.67 -18.35
CA ASP A 413 -3.44 -3.51 -19.48
C ASP A 413 -4.67 -2.64 -19.12
N GLY A 414 -4.63 -1.93 -17.99
CA GLY A 414 -5.66 -0.95 -17.63
C GLY A 414 -6.84 -1.53 -16.87
N GLY A 415 -6.60 -2.55 -16.04
CA GLY A 415 -7.61 -3.18 -15.19
C GLY A 415 -8.16 -2.29 -14.08
N ILE A 416 -7.63 -1.09 -13.87
CA ILE A 416 -8.09 -0.12 -12.86
C ILE A 416 -8.35 1.21 -13.54
N HIS A 417 -9.52 1.78 -13.26
CA HIS A 417 -9.89 3.15 -13.61
C HIS A 417 -10.02 3.95 -12.32
N ALA A 418 -9.15 4.93 -12.12
CA ALA A 418 -9.15 5.77 -10.93
C ALA A 418 -10.30 6.80 -10.96
N LEU A 419 -10.94 7.10 -9.82
CA LEU A 419 -11.81 8.29 -9.70
C LEU A 419 -11.12 9.38 -8.87
N THR A 420 -11.45 9.50 -7.58
CA THR A 420 -10.92 10.55 -6.71
C THR A 420 -10.19 9.94 -5.52
N CYS A 421 -9.07 10.55 -5.17
CA CYS A 421 -8.20 10.27 -4.03
C CYS A 421 -8.41 11.30 -2.92
N ILE A 422 -7.60 11.24 -1.86
CA ILE A 422 -7.60 12.22 -0.76
C ILE A 422 -6.89 13.51 -1.14
N GLY A 423 -5.81 13.44 -1.93
CA GLY A 423 -5.03 14.61 -2.29
C GLY A 423 -4.28 14.43 -3.62
N PRO A 424 -4.17 15.49 -4.46
CA PRO A 424 -3.52 15.41 -5.76
C PRO A 424 -2.10 14.84 -5.74
N ALA A 425 -1.29 15.13 -4.72
CA ALA A 425 0.10 14.69 -4.71
C ALA A 425 0.25 13.18 -4.51
N SER A 426 -0.66 12.53 -3.78
CA SER A 426 -0.60 11.08 -3.55
C SER A 426 -1.49 10.28 -4.48
N LYS A 427 -2.30 10.94 -5.31
CA LYS A 427 -3.24 10.31 -6.23
C LYS A 427 -2.58 9.45 -7.29
N GLU A 428 -2.99 8.18 -7.33
CA GLU A 428 -2.67 7.27 -8.42
C GLU A 428 -3.76 7.33 -9.49
N MET A 429 -3.51 8.09 -10.56
CA MET A 429 -4.41 8.18 -11.73
C MET A 429 -4.56 6.83 -12.45
N SER A 430 -5.54 6.68 -13.34
CA SER A 430 -5.69 5.48 -14.18
C SER A 430 -4.39 5.10 -14.90
N ARG A 431 -3.65 6.11 -15.35
CA ARG A 431 -2.33 5.92 -15.98
C ARG A 431 -1.27 5.36 -15.03
N HIS A 432 -1.36 5.61 -13.72
CA HIS A 432 -0.43 5.07 -12.73
C HIS A 432 -0.52 3.54 -12.72
N TYR A 433 -1.74 2.99 -12.68
CA TYR A 433 -1.95 1.55 -12.72
C TYR A 433 -1.54 0.94 -14.07
N TRP A 434 -1.74 1.66 -15.18
CA TRP A 434 -1.21 1.27 -16.49
C TRP A 434 0.32 1.22 -16.55
N ARG A 435 1.00 2.04 -15.74
CA ARG A 435 2.46 2.16 -15.62
C ARG A 435 2.97 1.70 -14.25
N GLU A 436 2.32 0.71 -13.62
CA GLU A 436 2.53 0.40 -12.20
C GLU A 436 4.00 0.02 -11.93
N PRO A 437 4.78 0.88 -11.24
CA PRO A 437 6.24 0.72 -11.15
C PRO A 437 6.68 -0.51 -10.37
N LEU A 438 5.96 -0.86 -9.32
CA LEU A 438 6.28 -1.98 -8.44
C LEU A 438 5.97 -3.31 -9.12
N VAL A 439 4.86 -3.41 -9.85
CA VAL A 439 4.46 -4.59 -10.62
C VAL A 439 5.47 -4.84 -11.73
N ILE A 440 5.85 -3.81 -12.49
CA ILE A 440 6.90 -3.92 -13.52
C ILE A 440 8.19 -4.42 -12.88
N ARG A 441 8.67 -3.74 -11.84
CA ARG A 441 9.95 -4.09 -11.19
C ARG A 441 9.94 -5.49 -10.57
N ALA A 442 8.81 -5.92 -10.00
CA ALA A 442 8.65 -7.24 -9.41
C ALA A 442 8.54 -8.35 -10.46
N MET A 443 7.98 -8.07 -11.65
CA MET A 443 7.98 -9.02 -12.77
C MET A 443 9.38 -9.24 -13.35
N GLU A 444 10.15 -8.15 -13.48
CA GLU A 444 11.52 -8.16 -13.99
C GLU A 444 12.50 -8.87 -13.05
N ASP A 445 12.25 -8.82 -11.74
CA ASP A 445 13.14 -9.40 -10.73
C ASP A 445 13.20 -10.92 -10.81
N GLU A 446 14.39 -11.48 -11.05
CA GLU A 446 14.55 -12.92 -11.25
C GLU A 446 14.64 -13.76 -9.98
N GLU A 447 14.78 -13.11 -8.83
CA GLU A 447 14.97 -13.77 -7.54
C GLU A 447 13.64 -14.08 -6.84
N ILE A 448 12.54 -13.50 -7.31
CA ILE A 448 11.20 -13.65 -6.75
C ILE A 448 10.21 -14.15 -7.80
N ASP A 449 9.09 -14.65 -7.33
CA ASP A 449 7.97 -15.12 -8.13
C ASP A 449 6.72 -14.29 -7.80
N LEU A 450 6.41 -13.28 -8.62
CA LEU A 450 5.21 -12.47 -8.41
C LEU A 450 3.95 -13.31 -8.69
N VAL A 451 3.20 -13.63 -7.63
CA VAL A 451 2.04 -14.54 -7.74
C VAL A 451 0.77 -13.86 -8.21
N GLY A 452 0.61 -12.57 -7.93
CA GLY A 452 -0.54 -11.76 -8.30
C GLY A 452 -0.47 -10.36 -7.71
N VAL A 453 -1.44 -9.53 -8.08
CA VAL A 453 -1.67 -8.20 -7.49
C VAL A 453 -3.08 -8.23 -6.88
N VAL A 454 -3.22 -7.85 -5.62
CA VAL A 454 -4.50 -7.85 -4.91
C VAL A 454 -4.93 -6.42 -4.68
N PHE A 455 -6.07 -6.04 -5.25
CA PHE A 455 -6.71 -4.76 -4.97
C PHE A 455 -7.69 -4.92 -3.82
N VAL A 456 -7.62 -4.04 -2.83
CA VAL A 456 -8.49 -4.04 -1.67
C VAL A 456 -8.97 -2.63 -1.39
N GLY A 457 -10.24 -2.46 -1.07
CA GLY A 457 -10.79 -1.14 -0.81
C GLY A 457 -10.60 -0.69 0.65
N SER A 458 -10.64 0.63 0.84
CA SER A 458 -10.54 1.29 2.15
C SER A 458 -11.93 1.77 2.63
N PRO A 459 -12.78 0.91 3.22
CA PRO A 459 -14.14 1.30 3.61
C PRO A 459 -14.16 2.42 4.66
N GLN A 460 -15.20 3.26 4.66
CA GLN A 460 -15.32 4.33 5.66
C GLN A 460 -15.66 3.79 7.06
N VAL A 461 -16.43 2.71 7.14
CA VAL A 461 -16.93 2.17 8.42
C VAL A 461 -15.89 1.26 9.07
N ASN A 462 -15.48 1.57 10.30
CA ASN A 462 -14.44 0.82 11.03
C ASN A 462 -14.68 -0.70 11.08
N ALA A 463 -15.92 -1.16 11.30
CA ALA A 463 -16.22 -2.58 11.33
C ALA A 463 -15.94 -3.28 9.99
N GLU A 464 -16.15 -2.56 8.87
CA GLU A 464 -15.86 -3.05 7.53
C GLU A 464 -14.35 -3.07 7.26
N LYS A 465 -13.60 -2.05 7.73
CA LYS A 465 -12.12 -2.01 7.63
C LYS A 465 -11.48 -3.31 8.13
N PHE A 466 -11.86 -3.72 9.35
CA PHE A 466 -11.36 -4.95 9.96
C PHE A 466 -11.91 -6.22 9.30
N TYR A 467 -13.15 -6.18 8.79
CA TYR A 467 -13.73 -7.32 8.07
C TYR A 467 -12.96 -7.58 6.78
N VAL A 468 -12.79 -6.56 5.94
CA VAL A 468 -12.05 -6.60 4.67
C VAL A 468 -10.60 -7.04 4.91
N SER A 469 -9.91 -6.43 5.89
CA SER A 469 -8.54 -6.81 6.26
C SER A 469 -8.42 -8.28 6.65
N LYS A 470 -9.37 -8.82 7.42
CA LYS A 470 -9.38 -10.25 7.79
C LYS A 470 -9.56 -11.16 6.58
N ARG A 471 -10.34 -10.74 5.58
CA ARG A 471 -10.52 -11.49 4.33
C ARG A 471 -9.24 -11.43 3.49
N LEU A 472 -8.58 -10.27 3.41
CA LEU A 472 -7.28 -10.13 2.78
C LEU A 472 -6.25 -11.07 3.41
N GLY A 473 -6.12 -11.08 4.73
CA GLY A 473 -5.17 -11.97 5.40
C GLY A 473 -5.42 -13.45 5.07
N MET A 474 -6.69 -13.90 5.07
CA MET A 474 -7.03 -15.29 4.68
C MET A 474 -6.71 -15.59 3.22
N LEU A 475 -6.92 -14.63 2.33
CA LEU A 475 -6.55 -14.77 0.92
C LEU A 475 -5.04 -14.92 0.76
N VAL A 476 -4.25 -14.05 1.39
CA VAL A 476 -2.79 -14.07 1.33
C VAL A 476 -2.21 -15.36 1.95
N GLU A 477 -2.79 -15.84 3.05
CA GLU A 477 -2.47 -17.15 3.65
C GLU A 477 -2.67 -18.30 2.66
N ALA A 478 -3.82 -18.31 1.98
CA ALA A 478 -4.17 -19.35 1.01
C ALA A 478 -3.30 -19.30 -0.26
N MET A 479 -2.66 -18.17 -0.57
CA MET A 479 -1.71 -18.04 -1.67
C MET A 479 -0.34 -18.66 -1.34
N GLU A 480 -0.07 -18.98 -0.07
CA GLU A 480 1.20 -19.56 0.41
C GLU A 480 2.42 -18.74 -0.04
N VAL A 481 2.36 -17.42 0.14
CA VAL A 481 3.43 -16.50 -0.24
C VAL A 481 4.53 -16.44 0.82
N ASP A 482 5.76 -16.20 0.38
CA ASP A 482 6.92 -15.97 1.24
C ASP A 482 7.03 -14.52 1.73
N GLY A 483 6.39 -13.56 1.03
CA GLY A 483 6.39 -12.15 1.41
C GLY A 483 5.31 -11.34 0.70
N ALA A 484 4.98 -10.19 1.27
CA ALA A 484 3.94 -9.30 0.76
C ALA A 484 4.38 -7.84 0.77
N VAL A 485 3.88 -7.06 -0.18
CA VAL A 485 3.96 -5.59 -0.13
C VAL A 485 2.54 -5.06 -0.03
N VAL A 486 2.26 -4.17 0.92
CA VAL A 486 1.00 -3.42 0.99
C VAL A 486 1.31 -1.97 0.64
N THR A 487 0.61 -1.40 -0.32
CA THR A 487 0.74 0.01 -0.69
C THR A 487 -0.61 0.72 -0.56
N THR A 488 -0.61 2.01 -0.22
CA THR A 488 -1.82 2.86 -0.23
C THR A 488 -1.55 4.18 -0.94
N GLU A 489 -2.49 4.61 -1.78
CA GLU A 489 -2.51 5.97 -2.36
C GLU A 489 -3.11 7.01 -1.39
N GLY A 490 -3.87 6.56 -0.39
CA GLY A 490 -4.48 7.40 0.65
C GLY A 490 -3.61 7.54 1.90
N PHE A 491 -3.88 8.59 2.68
CA PHE A 491 -3.29 8.84 4.00
C PHE A 491 -4.37 9.26 5.01
N GLY A 492 -4.04 9.33 6.30
CA GLY A 492 -5.04 9.69 7.32
C GLY A 492 -5.94 8.50 7.66
N ASN A 493 -7.24 8.57 7.38
CA ASN A 493 -8.19 7.49 7.70
C ASN A 493 -7.87 6.17 6.98
N ASN A 494 -7.29 6.23 5.78
CA ASN A 494 -6.77 5.07 5.05
C ASN A 494 -5.68 4.32 5.81
N HIS A 495 -4.88 5.01 6.64
CA HIS A 495 -3.83 4.35 7.40
C HIS A 495 -4.36 3.31 8.40
N ILE A 496 -5.63 3.39 8.78
CA ILE A 496 -6.28 2.39 9.62
C ILE A 496 -6.47 1.07 8.86
N ASP A 497 -6.94 1.13 7.61
CA ASP A 497 -7.06 -0.03 6.73
C ASP A 497 -5.68 -0.62 6.43
N PHE A 498 -4.76 0.25 5.99
CA PHE A 498 -3.40 -0.09 5.65
C PHE A 498 -2.66 -0.80 6.79
N ALA A 499 -2.72 -0.24 8.01
CA ALA A 499 -2.15 -0.86 9.18
C ALA A 499 -2.82 -2.20 9.49
N SER A 500 -4.14 -2.30 9.35
CA SER A 500 -4.87 -3.54 9.59
C SER A 500 -4.57 -4.62 8.53
N HIS A 501 -4.37 -4.24 7.27
CA HIS A 501 -3.92 -5.14 6.21
C HIS A 501 -2.55 -5.74 6.55
N ILE A 502 -1.59 -4.89 6.93
CA ILE A 502 -0.25 -5.30 7.38
C ILE A 502 -0.34 -6.21 8.61
N GLU A 503 -1.16 -5.86 9.59
CA GLU A 503 -1.36 -6.66 10.80
C GLU A 503 -1.90 -8.05 10.46
N GLN A 504 -2.93 -8.13 9.62
CA GLN A 504 -3.54 -9.40 9.25
C GLN A 504 -2.54 -10.30 8.52
N ILE A 505 -1.74 -9.75 7.61
CA ILE A 505 -0.69 -10.53 6.92
C ILE A 505 0.40 -10.97 7.92
N GLY A 506 0.91 -10.05 8.74
CA GLY A 506 1.97 -10.33 9.71
C GLY A 506 1.58 -11.35 10.79
N MET A 507 0.33 -11.34 11.25
CA MET A 507 -0.21 -12.33 12.20
C MET A 507 -0.12 -13.78 11.69
N ARG A 508 0.02 -13.97 10.38
CA ARG A 508 0.16 -15.28 9.73
C ARG A 508 1.62 -15.69 9.50
N GLY A 509 2.56 -14.91 10.03
CA GLY A 509 3.99 -15.15 9.90
C GLY A 509 4.55 -14.80 8.52
N ILE A 510 3.84 -13.99 7.74
CA ILE A 510 4.28 -13.56 6.41
C ILE A 510 4.97 -12.20 6.54
N PRO A 511 6.27 -12.08 6.17
CA PRO A 511 6.97 -10.81 6.09
C PRO A 511 6.26 -9.83 5.17
N VAL A 512 6.09 -8.59 5.63
CA VAL A 512 5.30 -7.58 4.93
C VAL A 512 6.01 -6.23 4.94
N VAL A 513 6.06 -5.60 3.77
CA VAL A 513 6.55 -4.23 3.59
C VAL A 513 5.35 -3.30 3.36
N GLY A 514 5.23 -2.26 4.17
CA GLY A 514 4.24 -1.21 3.98
C GLY A 514 4.81 -0.05 3.15
N VAL A 515 4.00 0.51 2.26
CA VAL A 515 4.36 1.64 1.40
C VAL A 515 3.24 2.69 1.42
N SER A 516 3.58 3.92 1.77
CA SER A 516 2.62 5.03 1.83
C SER A 516 3.35 6.35 1.65
N PHE A 517 2.65 7.41 1.26
CA PHE A 517 3.08 8.75 1.65
C PHE A 517 2.98 8.84 3.18
N SER A 518 4.11 8.97 3.87
CA SER A 518 4.17 8.90 5.34
C SER A 518 5.10 9.96 5.96
N ALA A 519 5.18 11.13 5.32
CA ALA A 519 6.02 12.23 5.76
C ALA A 519 5.31 13.13 6.79
N VAL A 520 5.60 14.44 6.81
CA VAL A 520 5.11 15.37 7.84
C VAL A 520 3.59 15.47 7.87
N GLN A 521 2.95 15.79 6.73
CA GLN A 521 1.48 15.92 6.68
C GLN A 521 0.79 14.55 6.52
N GLY A 522 1.49 13.58 5.95
CA GLY A 522 1.00 12.22 5.76
C GLY A 522 1.38 11.26 6.89
N ALA A 523 1.75 11.75 8.09
CA ALA A 523 2.24 10.89 9.17
C ALA A 523 1.25 9.75 9.46
N LEU A 524 1.78 8.55 9.73
CA LEU A 524 0.95 7.38 10.03
C LEU A 524 0.07 7.66 11.25
N VAL A 525 -1.24 7.48 11.10
CA VAL A 525 -2.21 7.73 12.17
C VAL A 525 -2.23 6.60 13.20
N VAL A 526 -1.89 5.38 12.77
CA VAL A 526 -1.85 4.19 13.62
C VAL A 526 -0.66 3.31 13.22
N GLY A 527 -0.14 2.58 14.20
CA GLY A 527 0.92 1.59 14.02
C GLY A 527 0.55 0.27 14.69
N ASN A 528 1.24 -0.80 14.29
CA ASN A 528 1.20 -2.08 14.99
C ASN A 528 2.57 -2.77 14.90
N LYS A 529 2.77 -3.83 15.68
CA LYS A 529 4.06 -4.54 15.79
C LYS A 529 4.59 -5.17 14.50
N TYR A 530 3.76 -5.29 13.45
CA TYR A 530 4.15 -5.84 12.15
C TYR A 530 4.56 -4.76 11.15
N MET A 531 4.31 -3.48 11.44
CA MET A 531 4.71 -2.33 10.59
C MET A 531 6.18 -1.96 10.79
N THR A 532 7.07 -2.94 10.65
CA THR A 532 8.51 -2.78 10.88
C THR A 532 9.28 -2.36 9.63
N HIS A 533 8.79 -2.78 8.46
CA HIS A 533 9.41 -2.50 7.17
C HIS A 533 8.53 -1.51 6.41
N MET A 534 8.91 -0.23 6.41
CA MET A 534 8.13 0.86 5.84
C MET A 534 8.93 1.63 4.79
N VAL A 535 8.29 1.95 3.67
CA VAL A 535 8.86 2.79 2.60
C VAL A 535 7.97 4.02 2.40
N ASP A 536 8.54 5.19 2.60
CA ASP A 536 7.88 6.49 2.37
C ASP A 536 7.94 6.88 0.88
N ASN A 537 6.78 7.20 0.29
CA ASN A 537 6.63 7.69 -1.08
C ASN A 537 6.86 9.20 -1.23
N ASN A 538 7.16 9.94 -0.17
CA ASN A 538 7.36 11.39 -0.25
C ASN A 538 8.52 11.79 -1.17
N LYS A 539 8.26 12.75 -2.07
CA LYS A 539 9.30 13.51 -2.80
C LYS A 539 9.25 14.99 -2.46
N SER A 540 8.16 15.47 -1.85
CA SER A 540 8.06 16.85 -1.38
C SER A 540 9.22 17.21 -0.47
N LYS A 541 9.86 18.36 -0.73
CA LYS A 541 10.98 18.85 0.09
C LYS A 541 10.55 19.08 1.54
N GLN A 542 9.32 19.54 1.74
CA GLN A 542 8.76 19.83 3.07
C GLN A 542 8.07 18.62 3.71
N GLY A 543 7.92 17.51 2.99
CA GLY A 543 7.21 16.33 3.50
C GLY A 543 5.69 16.49 3.55
N ILE A 544 5.11 17.29 2.66
CA ILE A 544 3.70 17.70 2.72
C ILE A 544 2.91 17.24 1.48
N GLU A 545 1.58 17.28 1.61
CA GLU A 545 0.69 17.34 0.46
C GLU A 545 0.70 18.80 -0.05
N ASN A 546 1.41 19.05 -1.15
CA ASN A 546 1.59 20.36 -1.77
C ASN A 546 0.63 20.67 -2.94
N GLU A 547 -0.37 19.82 -3.14
CA GLU A 547 -1.42 19.88 -4.16
C GLU A 547 -0.89 19.86 -5.61
N ILE A 548 0.35 19.40 -5.78
CA ILE A 548 0.96 19.18 -7.09
C ILE A 548 0.74 17.72 -7.47
N LEU A 549 0.00 17.52 -8.56
CA LEU A 549 -0.43 16.23 -9.02
C LEU A 549 0.74 15.23 -9.13
N SER A 550 0.55 14.08 -8.51
CA SER A 550 1.44 12.91 -8.51
C SER A 550 2.82 13.08 -7.86
N ASN A 551 3.09 14.20 -7.16
CA ASN A 551 4.42 14.46 -6.58
C ASN A 551 4.88 13.39 -5.58
N ASN A 552 3.97 12.88 -4.75
CA ASN A 552 4.24 11.90 -3.69
C ASN A 552 3.67 10.50 -4.01
N THR A 553 3.43 10.20 -5.29
CA THR A 553 3.00 8.85 -5.73
C THR A 553 4.16 7.86 -5.74
N LEU A 554 3.83 6.56 -5.73
CA LEU A 554 4.81 5.50 -5.99
C LEU A 554 5.45 5.72 -7.38
N ALA A 555 6.76 5.65 -7.46
CA ALA A 555 7.56 5.88 -8.65
C ALA A 555 8.66 4.80 -8.79
N PRO A 556 9.32 4.68 -9.96
CA PRO A 556 10.39 3.71 -10.18
C PRO A 556 11.49 3.71 -9.09
N GLU A 557 11.89 4.87 -8.57
CA GLU A 557 12.87 4.96 -7.47
C GLU A 557 12.39 4.26 -6.18
N ASP A 558 11.08 4.25 -5.92
CA ASP A 558 10.52 3.60 -4.73
C ASP A 558 10.43 2.10 -4.95
N ALA A 559 10.04 1.65 -6.16
CA ALA A 559 9.97 0.23 -6.50
C ALA A 559 11.30 -0.48 -6.22
N VAL A 560 12.45 0.16 -6.51
CA VAL A 560 13.76 -0.37 -6.16
C VAL A 560 13.93 -0.54 -4.64
N ARG A 561 13.58 0.49 -3.86
CA ARG A 561 13.65 0.45 -2.38
C ARG A 561 12.70 -0.57 -1.78
N ILE A 562 11.49 -0.68 -2.32
CA ILE A 562 10.46 -1.63 -1.89
C ILE A 562 10.95 -3.06 -2.11
N MET A 563 11.47 -3.37 -3.31
CA MET A 563 11.98 -4.71 -3.61
C MET A 563 13.19 -5.09 -2.75
N ALA A 564 14.11 -4.15 -2.50
CA ALA A 564 15.22 -4.37 -1.59
C ALA A 564 14.74 -4.62 -0.15
N MET A 565 13.80 -3.81 0.34
CA MET A 565 13.21 -3.96 1.67
C MET A 565 12.45 -5.29 1.81
N LEU A 566 11.73 -5.73 0.77
CA LEU A 566 10.99 -6.98 0.76
C LEU A 566 11.93 -8.18 0.88
N LYS A 567 13.03 -8.20 0.12
CA LYS A 567 14.05 -9.26 0.21
C LYS A 567 14.65 -9.32 1.62
N ASN A 568 15.01 -8.17 2.19
CA ASN A 568 15.48 -8.07 3.57
C ASN A 568 14.45 -8.60 4.57
N ALA A 569 13.17 -8.25 4.41
CA ALA A 569 12.09 -8.72 5.28
C ALA A 569 11.95 -10.26 5.21
N ILE A 570 12.00 -10.83 4.01
CA ILE A 570 11.93 -12.29 3.79
C ILE A 570 13.13 -13.01 4.40
N GLU A 571 14.31 -12.42 4.34
CA GLU A 571 15.55 -12.96 4.93
C GLU A 571 15.66 -12.73 6.44
N GLY A 572 14.75 -11.95 7.04
CA GLY A 572 14.77 -11.63 8.46
C GLY A 572 15.90 -10.68 8.84
N VAL A 573 16.34 -9.82 7.91
CA VAL A 573 17.35 -8.79 8.17
C VAL A 573 16.78 -7.77 9.14
N GLU A 574 17.55 -7.45 10.18
CA GLU A 574 17.13 -6.48 11.19
C GLU A 574 17.07 -5.06 10.59
N VAL A 575 15.95 -4.37 10.83
CA VAL A 575 15.73 -2.97 10.44
C VAL A 575 15.76 -2.10 11.68
N LYS A 576 16.41 -0.93 11.58
CA LYS A 576 16.48 0.04 12.68
C LYS A 576 15.09 0.56 13.02
N ALA A 577 14.86 0.85 14.30
CA ALA A 577 13.67 1.56 14.73
C ALA A 577 13.54 2.92 14.02
N PRO A 578 12.33 3.34 13.64
CA PRO A 578 12.11 4.63 12.99
C PRO A 578 12.40 5.79 13.97
N GLU A 579 12.82 6.92 13.41
CA GLU A 579 12.90 8.18 14.16
C GLU A 579 11.48 8.67 14.50
N ARG A 580 11.32 9.34 15.65
CA ARG A 580 10.02 9.91 16.06
C ARG A 580 9.48 10.99 15.11
N LYS A 581 10.39 11.69 14.43
CA LYS A 581 10.06 12.71 13.45
C LYS A 581 10.53 12.26 12.08
N TRP A 582 9.77 12.62 11.07
CA TRP A 582 10.15 12.36 9.69
C TRP A 582 11.52 12.98 9.38
N ASN A 583 12.40 12.19 8.78
CA ASN A 583 13.75 12.59 8.41
C ASN A 583 14.02 12.23 6.94
N PRO A 584 14.17 13.22 6.04
CA PRO A 584 14.38 12.97 4.62
C PRO A 584 15.69 12.20 4.33
N ASN A 585 16.66 12.23 5.24
CA ASN A 585 17.93 11.53 5.05
C ASN A 585 17.78 10.01 5.12
N VAL A 586 16.74 9.48 5.76
CA VAL A 586 16.49 8.02 5.81
C VAL A 586 16.35 7.45 4.38
N LYS A 587 15.62 8.15 3.51
CA LYS A 587 15.50 7.78 2.09
C LYS A 587 16.88 7.74 1.42
N LEU A 588 17.67 8.82 1.56
CA LEU A 588 18.99 8.95 0.92
C LEU A 588 19.97 7.88 1.41
N ASN A 589 20.01 7.62 2.71
CA ASN A 589 20.85 6.59 3.31
C ASN A 589 20.50 5.18 2.78
N ASN A 590 19.21 4.89 2.62
CA ASN A 590 18.77 3.60 2.06
C ASN A 590 19.14 3.47 0.58
N ILE A 591 19.05 4.55 -0.20
CA ILE A 591 19.51 4.57 -1.59
C ILE A 591 21.01 4.27 -1.66
N GLU A 592 21.83 5.01 -0.92
CA GLU A 592 23.29 4.78 -0.90
C GLU A 592 23.65 3.35 -0.50
N ALA A 593 22.91 2.78 0.47
CA ALA A 593 23.10 1.40 0.89
C ALA A 593 22.77 0.40 -0.24
N ILE A 594 21.68 0.61 -0.97
CA ILE A 594 21.28 -0.24 -2.11
C ILE A 594 22.32 -0.10 -3.24
N GLU A 595 22.65 1.12 -3.67
CA GLU A 595 23.61 1.36 -4.76
C GLU A 595 24.99 0.75 -4.45
N LYS A 596 25.41 0.76 -3.19
CA LYS A 596 26.67 0.13 -2.76
C LYS A 596 26.66 -1.38 -2.92
N VAL A 597 25.51 -2.03 -2.71
CA VAL A 597 25.36 -3.49 -2.80
C VAL A 597 25.15 -3.93 -4.25
N THR A 598 24.30 -3.23 -5.00
CA THR A 598 23.96 -3.59 -6.39
C THR A 598 25.00 -3.10 -7.39
N GLY A 599 25.72 -2.02 -7.08
CA GLY A 599 26.57 -1.32 -8.03
C GLY A 599 25.79 -0.51 -9.08
N GLU A 600 24.46 -0.46 -8.97
CA GLU A 600 23.57 0.25 -9.87
C GLU A 600 23.15 1.58 -9.27
N LYS A 601 23.18 2.64 -10.08
CA LYS A 601 22.75 3.97 -9.65
C LYS A 601 21.23 4.09 -9.72
N ILE A 602 20.61 4.54 -8.64
CA ILE A 602 19.17 4.83 -8.57
C ILE A 602 18.96 6.28 -9.02
N VAL A 603 18.19 6.46 -10.09
CA VAL A 603 17.79 7.80 -10.55
C VAL A 603 16.67 8.29 -9.66
N LEU A 604 16.92 9.41 -8.97
CA LEU A 604 15.90 10.02 -8.12
C LEU A 604 14.96 10.87 -8.95
N GLU A 605 13.70 10.82 -8.55
CA GLU A 605 12.66 11.59 -9.19
C GLU A 605 12.78 13.07 -8.83
N GLU A 606 12.52 13.94 -9.80
CA GLU A 606 12.40 15.38 -9.53
C GLU A 606 11.19 15.66 -8.64
N ASN A 607 11.28 16.65 -7.77
CA ASN A 607 10.15 17.10 -6.95
C ASN A 607 9.65 18.47 -7.42
N GLU A 608 8.75 19.09 -6.67
CA GLU A 608 8.14 20.38 -7.02
C GLU A 608 9.15 21.49 -7.32
N GLN A 609 10.39 21.40 -6.83
CA GLN A 609 11.42 22.40 -7.08
C GLN A 609 11.86 22.46 -8.56
N SER A 610 11.53 21.45 -9.38
CA SER A 610 11.79 21.49 -10.82
C SER A 610 10.70 22.21 -11.62
N LEU A 611 9.55 22.50 -11.01
CA LEU A 611 8.46 23.25 -11.62
C LEU A 611 8.61 24.77 -11.42
N PRO A 612 8.07 25.59 -12.33
CA PRO A 612 7.91 27.02 -12.08
C PRO A 612 7.09 27.26 -10.80
N MET A 613 7.46 28.30 -10.05
CA MET A 613 6.82 28.62 -8.78
C MET A 613 5.42 29.20 -9.00
N SER A 614 4.38 28.43 -8.64
CA SER A 614 2.99 28.91 -8.67
C SER A 614 2.71 29.97 -7.60
N LYS A 615 1.66 30.77 -7.81
CA LYS A 615 1.16 31.72 -6.81
C LYS A 615 0.75 31.00 -5.52
N LYS A 616 -0.01 29.90 -5.65
CA LYS A 616 -0.49 29.07 -4.54
C LYS A 616 0.68 28.56 -3.69
N ARG A 617 1.74 28.07 -4.34
CA ARG A 617 2.94 27.58 -3.65
C ARG A 617 3.68 28.69 -2.90
N ARG A 618 3.88 29.85 -3.52
CA ARG A 618 4.52 31.00 -2.87
C ARG A 618 3.72 31.56 -1.68
N GLU A 619 2.40 31.57 -1.78
CA GLU A 619 1.55 32.22 -0.77
C GLU A 619 1.12 31.28 0.36
N ILE A 620 1.08 29.96 0.13
CA ILE A 620 0.53 28.99 1.09
C ILE A 620 1.63 28.08 1.67
N TYR A 621 2.41 27.41 0.81
CA TYR A 621 3.33 26.33 1.23
C TYR A 621 4.77 26.80 1.46
N GLU A 622 5.28 27.65 0.56
CA GLU A 622 6.64 28.19 0.56
C GLU A 622 6.60 29.71 0.73
N LYS A 623 6.01 30.16 1.83
CA LYS A 623 6.04 31.57 2.20
C LYS A 623 7.49 32.00 2.39
N ASP A 624 7.90 33.05 1.71
CA ASP A 624 9.17 33.71 1.99
C ASP A 624 9.20 34.07 3.49
N GLU A 625 10.19 33.55 4.22
CA GLU A 625 10.47 34.00 5.59
C GLU A 625 10.91 35.47 5.51
N ASN A 626 9.97 36.40 5.70
CA ASN A 626 10.25 37.84 5.81
C ASN A 626 10.94 38.20 7.12
#